data_AF-K1ZE75-F1
#
_entry.id   AF-K1ZE75-F1
#
_cell.length_a   1.000
_cell.length_b   1.000
_cell.length_c   1.000
_cell.angle_alpha   90.00
_cell.angle_beta   90.00
_cell.angle_gamma   90.00
#
_symmetry.space_group_name_H-M   'P 1'
#
loop_
_entity.id
_entity.type
_entity.pdbx_description
1 polymer ?
#
loop_
_entity_poly.entity_id
_entity_poly.type
_entity_poly.pdbx_seq_one_letter_code
_entity_poly.pdbx_strand_id
1 'polypeptide(L)' 'LKPRVVIAGLTDAQEAIAGTDLENVDTDADGLGDREEVQVYGTDPFSADTDGDSFLDGQEVAAGYNPNGEGKLFELPK' A
#
# COMPACT_ATOMS: atom_id res chain seq x y z
N LEU A 1 -7.44 5.00 -27.89
CA LEU A 1 -6.40 5.42 -26.92
C LEU A 1 -7.07 6.38 -25.95
N LYS A 2 -7.35 5.94 -24.71
CA LYS A 2 -7.97 6.78 -23.69
C LYS A 2 -6.92 7.78 -23.17
N PRO A 3 -7.31 9.02 -22.81
CA PRO A 3 -6.36 10.04 -22.40
C PRO A 3 -5.72 9.65 -21.07
N ARG A 4 -4.39 9.74 -21.01
CA ARG A 4 -3.58 9.48 -19.81
C ARG A 4 -3.79 10.63 -18.83
N VAL A 5 -4.73 10.47 -17.91
CA VAL A 5 -4.96 11.43 -16.84
C VAL A 5 -3.93 11.12 -15.75
N VAL A 6 -2.97 12.03 -15.60
CA VAL A 6 -2.02 12.03 -14.49
C VAL A 6 -2.80 12.38 -13.24
N ILE A 7 -3.01 11.41 -12.32
CA ILE A 7 -3.63 11.70 -11.02
C ILE A 7 -2.77 11.12 -9.90
N ALA A 8 -1.95 12.02 -9.36
CA ALA A 8 -1.41 12.10 -8.01
C ALA A 8 -0.98 10.79 -7.30
N GLY A 9 0.26 10.38 -7.52
CA GLY A 9 1.09 10.06 -6.36
C GLY A 9 2.38 9.30 -6.63
N LEU A 10 2.33 8.30 -7.49
CA LEU A 10 3.53 7.66 -8.02
C LEU A 10 3.83 8.26 -9.39
N THR A 11 5.11 8.31 -9.75
CA THR A 11 5.51 8.50 -11.14
C THR A 11 5.36 7.18 -11.88
N ASP A 12 5.08 7.21 -13.20
CA ASP A 12 5.02 6.00 -14.03
C ASP A 12 6.23 5.07 -13.84
N ALA A 13 7.39 5.63 -13.48
CA ALA A 13 8.61 4.87 -13.23
C ALA A 13 8.57 4.11 -11.89
N GLN A 14 7.93 4.66 -10.85
CA GLN A 14 7.84 4.02 -9.54
C GLN A 14 6.81 2.88 -9.56
N GLU A 15 5.68 3.06 -10.24
CA GLU A 15 4.69 1.98 -10.46
C GLU A 15 5.30 0.85 -11.32
N ALA A 16 6.05 1.19 -12.38
CA ALA A 16 6.75 0.18 -13.19
C ALA A 16 7.84 -0.59 -12.44
N ILE A 17 8.44 0.00 -11.39
CA ILE A 17 9.44 -0.67 -10.54
C ILE A 17 8.76 -1.56 -9.49
N ALA A 18 7.64 -1.10 -8.93
CA ALA A 18 6.84 -1.89 -7.98
C ALA A 18 6.06 -3.02 -8.66
N GLY A 19 5.81 -2.94 -9.97
CA GLY A 19 5.05 -3.93 -10.72
C GLY A 19 3.53 -3.76 -10.58
N THR A 20 3.09 -2.65 -9.99
CA THR A 20 1.69 -2.34 -9.74
C THR A 20 1.03 -1.70 -10.96
N ASP A 21 -0.28 -1.89 -11.12
CA ASP A 21 -1.01 -1.41 -12.28
C ASP A 21 -1.32 0.09 -12.12
N LEU A 22 -0.97 0.89 -13.13
CA LEU A 22 -1.25 2.33 -13.19
C LEU A 22 -2.76 2.66 -13.09
N GLU A 23 -3.63 1.67 -13.31
CA GLU A 23 -5.09 1.80 -13.22
C GLU A 23 -5.69 1.22 -11.92
N ASN A 24 -4.93 0.43 -11.14
CA ASN A 24 -5.37 -0.10 -9.86
C ASN A 24 -4.59 0.52 -8.71
N VAL A 25 -5.27 1.29 -7.86
CA VAL A 25 -4.63 2.11 -6.83
C VAL A 25 -4.35 1.30 -5.54
N ASP A 26 -4.89 0.08 -5.48
CA ASP A 26 -4.89 -0.85 -4.35
C ASP A 26 -4.92 -2.28 -4.96
N THR A 27 -3.75 -2.86 -5.15
CA THR A 27 -3.50 -4.02 -6.02
C THR A 27 -4.04 -5.31 -5.40
N ASP A 28 -3.97 -5.46 -4.08
CA ASP A 28 -4.49 -6.62 -3.35
C ASP A 28 -5.89 -6.39 -2.74
N ALA A 29 -6.42 -5.17 -2.86
CA ALA A 29 -7.77 -4.77 -2.46
C ALA A 29 -8.02 -4.84 -0.95
N ASP A 30 -7.00 -4.53 -0.16
CA ASP A 30 -7.06 -4.59 1.31
C ASP A 30 -7.53 -3.26 1.95
N GLY A 31 -7.57 -2.19 1.14
CA GLY A 31 -7.96 -0.84 1.54
C GLY A 31 -6.81 0.12 1.82
N LEU A 32 -5.55 -0.29 1.63
CA LEU A 32 -4.34 0.52 1.66
C LEU A 32 -3.80 0.64 0.22
N GLY A 33 -3.61 1.86 -0.26
CA GLY A 33 -3.18 2.03 -1.65
C GLY A 33 -1.70 1.70 -1.85
N ASP A 34 -1.33 1.07 -2.96
CA ASP A 34 0.03 0.61 -3.31
C ASP A 34 1.13 1.63 -3.02
N ARG A 35 0.82 2.92 -3.23
CA ARG A 35 1.76 3.99 -2.93
C ARG A 35 2.01 4.12 -1.44
N GLU A 36 0.95 4.16 -0.64
CA GLU A 36 1.02 4.29 0.81
C GLU A 36 1.72 3.07 1.41
N GLU A 37 1.40 1.89 0.90
CA GLU A 37 2.10 0.65 1.21
C GLU A 37 3.61 0.76 1.00
N VAL A 38 4.06 1.10 -0.21
CA VAL A 38 5.50 1.12 -0.52
C VAL A 38 6.23 2.32 0.10
N GLN A 39 5.61 3.51 0.14
CA GLN A 39 6.30 4.75 0.53
C GLN A 39 6.13 5.13 2.01
N VAL A 40 5.09 4.67 2.68
CA VAL A 40 4.73 5.11 4.03
C VAL A 40 4.81 3.97 5.02
N TYR A 41 4.20 2.82 4.70
CA TYR A 41 4.04 1.72 5.66
C TYR A 41 5.09 0.62 5.50
N GLY A 42 5.67 0.47 4.31
CA GLY A 42 6.63 -0.58 3.99
C GLY A 42 5.99 -1.96 3.83
N THR A 43 4.70 -2.04 3.48
CA THR A 43 3.95 -3.29 3.22
C THR A 43 4.12 -3.76 1.77
N ASP A 44 3.69 -4.99 1.48
CA ASP A 44 3.74 -5.58 0.13
C ASP A 44 2.43 -5.33 -0.63
N PRO A 45 2.42 -4.53 -1.71
CA PRO A 45 1.19 -4.20 -2.45
C PRO A 45 0.52 -5.37 -3.18
N PHE A 46 1.11 -6.57 -3.11
CA PHE A 46 0.51 -7.80 -3.63
C PHE A 46 0.03 -8.74 -2.52
N SER A 47 0.06 -8.31 -1.25
CA SER A 47 -0.25 -9.12 -0.09
C SER A 47 -1.09 -8.35 0.91
N ALA A 48 -2.40 -8.63 0.91
CA ALA A 48 -3.38 -7.95 1.76
C ALA A 48 -3.14 -8.09 3.28
N ASP A 49 -2.17 -8.90 3.70
CA ASP A 49 -1.74 -9.19 5.07
C ASP A 49 -0.22 -9.44 5.00
N THR A 50 0.57 -8.40 5.21
CA THR A 50 2.03 -8.44 4.98
C THR A 50 2.75 -9.25 6.07
N ASP A 51 2.31 -9.15 7.32
CA ASP A 51 2.97 -9.81 8.45
C ASP A 51 2.44 -11.23 8.74
N GLY A 52 1.32 -11.60 8.13
CA GLY A 52 0.71 -12.92 8.18
C GLY A 52 -0.06 -13.20 9.47
N ASP A 53 -0.50 -12.17 10.18
CA ASP A 53 -1.20 -12.30 11.46
C ASP A 53 -2.74 -12.42 11.34
N SER A 54 -3.24 -12.43 10.09
CA SER A 54 -4.66 -12.50 9.69
C SER A 54 -5.47 -11.21 9.82
N PHE A 55 -4.82 -10.07 10.08
CA PHE A 55 -5.41 -8.75 9.87
C PHE A 55 -4.90 -8.15 8.54
N LEU A 56 -5.75 -7.37 7.88
CA LEU A 56 -5.33 -6.74 6.62
C LEU A 56 -4.54 -5.47 6.90
N ASP A 57 -3.53 -5.16 6.09
CA ASP A 57 -2.65 -4.00 6.31
C ASP A 57 -3.47 -2.69 6.37
N GLY A 58 -4.41 -2.52 5.45
CA GLY A 58 -5.36 -1.40 5.42
C GLY A 58 -6.28 -1.34 6.64
N GLN A 59 -6.70 -2.49 7.19
CA GLN A 59 -7.50 -2.53 8.42
C GLN A 59 -6.67 -2.12 9.63
N GLU A 60 -5.44 -2.59 9.71
CA GLU A 60 -4.52 -2.26 10.79
C GLU A 60 -4.18 -0.78 10.78
N VAL A 61 -3.80 -0.23 9.63
CA VAL A 61 -3.51 1.21 9.49
C VAL A 61 -4.73 2.05 9.88
N ALA A 62 -5.93 1.70 9.41
CA ALA A 62 -7.16 2.41 9.76
C ALA A 62 -7.48 2.35 11.27
N ALA A 63 -7.07 1.27 11.94
CA ALA A 63 -7.24 1.07 13.38
C ALA A 63 -6.04 1.57 14.23
N GLY A 64 -4.96 2.03 13.59
CA GLY A 64 -3.74 2.50 14.25
C GLY A 64 -2.83 1.38 14.77
N TYR A 65 -2.86 0.23 14.11
CA TYR A 65 -1.99 -0.92 14.31
C TYR A 65 -0.88 -0.97 13.26
N ASN A 66 0.18 -1.72 13.54
CA ASN A 66 1.36 -1.81 12.69
C ASN A 66 1.18 -2.94 11.66
N PRO A 67 1.06 -2.64 10.36
CA PRO A 67 0.82 -3.66 9.32
C PRO A 67 2.05 -4.52 8.98
N ASN A 68 3.11 -4.46 9.80
CA ASN A 68 4.36 -5.21 9.60
C ASN A 68 4.75 -6.01 10.85
N GLY A 69 3.83 -6.17 11.80
CA GLY A 69 4.09 -6.91 13.04
C GLY A 69 3.26 -6.41 14.21
N GLU A 70 3.37 -7.12 15.32
CA GLU A 70 2.58 -6.85 16.52
C GLU A 70 2.60 -5.38 17.02
N GLY A 71 1.42 -4.91 17.45
CA GLY A 71 1.28 -3.71 18.27
C GLY A 71 0.70 -2.49 17.54
N LYS A 72 0.76 -1.32 18.18
CA LYS A 72 0.24 -0.09 17.58
C LYS A 72 1.25 0.51 16.61
N LEU A 73 0.74 1.27 15.65
CA LEU A 73 1.53 2.17 14.82
C LEU A 73 2.01 3.34 15.71
N PHE A 74 3.13 3.15 16.42
CA PHE A 74 3.65 4.12 17.36
C PHE A 74 4.40 5.27 16.68
N GLU A 75 4.95 5.04 15.48
CA GLU A 75 5.57 6.03 14.59
C GLU A 75 5.30 5.63 13.14
N LEU A 76 5.04 6.61 12.24
CA LEU A 76 5.10 6.33 10.81
C LEU A 76 6.53 5.89 10.46
N PRO A 77 6.74 4.76 9.77
CA PRO A 77 8.05 4.40 9.26
C PRO A 77 8.65 5.58 8.48
N LYS A 78 9.90 5.93 8.78
CA LYS A 78 10.63 7.01 8.10
C LYS A 78 11.18 6.56 6.76
#